data_AF-A0A7Z9KZ56-F1
#
_entry.id   AF-A0A7Z9KZ56-F1
#
_cell.length_a   1.000
_cell.length_b   1.000
_cell.length_c   1.000
_cell.angle_alpha   90.00
_cell.angle_beta   90.00
_cell.angle_gamma   90.00
#
_symmetry.space_group_name_H-M   'P 1'
#
loop_
_entity.id
_entity.type
_entity.pdbx_description
1 polymer ?
#
loop_
_entity_poly.entity_id
_entity_poly.type
_entity_poly.pdbx_seq_one_letter_code
_entity_poly.pdbx_strand_id
1 'polypeptide(L)'
;NIYPAFTEPNDIDPADLSTDPEVGKAYTVDPLVHSKITAGMFFSVFEAGNWALDHANDLQIKTLVMHGSEDKLTSAEGSAAFVKNAGGIAAFQSWKGMRHEPHNEPGDSVAAFVAGWIQGISHPTDGGTTEPVTA
;
A
#
# COMPACT_ATOMS: atom_id res chain seq x y z
N ASN A 1 17.88 8.95 27.51
CA ASN A 1 18.37 9.49 26.22
C ASN A 1 17.71 8.73 25.09
N ILE A 2 16.65 9.30 24.51
CA ILE A 2 16.07 8.79 23.27
C ILE A 2 16.86 9.49 22.17
N TYR A 3 17.65 8.76 21.38
CA TYR A 3 18.42 9.29 20.25
C TYR A 3 17.52 9.25 19.00
N PRO A 4 16.87 10.35 18.58
CA PRO A 4 15.88 10.33 17.50
C PRO A 4 16.52 10.03 16.13
N ALA A 5 17.83 10.26 16.01
CA ALA A 5 18.64 10.04 14.82
C ALA A 5 19.20 8.61 14.70
N PHE A 6 18.85 7.70 15.61
CA PHE A 6 19.26 6.29 15.48
C PHE A 6 18.59 5.67 14.25
N THR A 7 19.40 5.16 13.31
CA THR A 7 18.94 4.58 12.04
C THR A 7 19.43 3.15 11.90
N GLU A 8 18.57 2.26 11.42
CA GLU A 8 18.88 0.89 11.03
C GLU A 8 18.52 0.67 9.55
N PRO A 9 19.01 -0.42 8.92
CA PRO A 9 18.47 -0.90 7.66
C PRO A 9 16.94 -1.03 7.73
N ASN A 10 16.24 -0.66 6.67
CA ASN A 10 14.78 -0.82 6.60
C ASN A 10 14.34 -2.23 6.17
N ASP A 11 15.30 -3.12 5.87
CA ASP A 11 15.10 -4.52 5.45
C ASP A 11 14.11 -4.72 4.29
N ILE A 12 13.97 -3.72 3.42
CA ILE A 12 13.20 -3.83 2.18
C ILE A 12 14.01 -4.63 1.15
N ASP A 13 13.47 -5.77 0.71
CA ASP A 13 13.99 -6.49 -0.45
C ASP A 13 13.43 -5.85 -1.74
N PRO A 14 14.29 -5.31 -2.64
CA PRO A 14 13.84 -4.75 -3.92
C PRO A 14 13.05 -5.75 -4.78
N ALA A 15 13.24 -7.05 -4.59
CA ALA A 15 12.46 -8.07 -5.28
C ALA A 15 11.00 -8.10 -4.83
N ASP A 16 10.68 -7.65 -3.61
CA ASP A 16 9.31 -7.62 -3.09
C ASP A 16 8.53 -6.35 -3.50
N LEU A 17 9.17 -5.42 -4.24
CA LEU A 17 8.51 -4.19 -4.71
C LEU A 17 7.52 -4.44 -5.85
N SER A 18 7.93 -5.19 -6.88
CA SER A 18 7.12 -5.48 -8.07
C SER A 18 7.49 -6.85 -8.62
N THR A 19 6.59 -7.49 -9.37
CA THR A 19 6.93 -8.71 -10.13
C THR A 19 7.88 -8.42 -11.29
N ASP A 20 7.99 -7.17 -11.74
CA ASP A 20 8.97 -6.75 -12.75
C ASP A 20 10.37 -6.57 -12.11
N PRO A 21 11.36 -7.41 -12.49
CA PRO A 21 12.71 -7.29 -11.95
C PRO A 21 13.43 -5.99 -12.31
N GLU A 22 12.99 -5.26 -13.35
CA GLU A 22 13.57 -3.96 -13.69
C GLU A 22 13.22 -2.88 -12.66
N VAL A 23 12.09 -3.00 -11.96
CA VAL A 23 11.69 -2.06 -10.89
C VAL A 23 12.66 -2.16 -9.72
N GLY A 24 12.95 -3.38 -9.24
CA GLY A 24 13.92 -3.58 -8.16
C GLY A 24 15.34 -3.14 -8.54
N LYS A 25 15.74 -3.30 -9.82
CA LYS A 25 17.01 -2.76 -10.34
C LYS A 25 17.03 -1.24 -10.33
N ALA A 26 15.99 -0.60 -10.89
CA ALA A 26 15.86 0.85 -10.93
C ALA A 26 15.89 1.45 -9.52
N TYR A 27 15.16 0.84 -8.58
CA TYR A 27 15.17 1.20 -7.16
C TYR A 27 16.58 1.14 -6.56
N THR A 28 17.34 0.08 -6.85
CA THR A 28 18.68 -0.14 -6.28
C THR A 28 19.73 0.84 -6.82
N VAL A 29 19.59 1.28 -8.07
CA VAL A 29 20.57 2.19 -8.72
C VAL A 29 20.20 3.67 -8.61
N ASP A 30 19.01 4.00 -8.11
CA ASP A 30 18.58 5.39 -7.92
C ASP A 30 19.35 6.05 -6.75
N PRO A 31 20.14 7.11 -7.00
CA PRO A 31 20.91 7.78 -5.95
C PRO A 31 20.05 8.51 -4.92
N LEU A 32 18.74 8.68 -5.16
CA LEU A 32 17.80 9.31 -4.24
C LEU A 32 17.14 8.31 -3.28
N VAL A 33 17.28 7.01 -3.54
CA VAL A 33 16.76 5.94 -2.67
C VAL A 33 17.77 5.66 -1.54
N HIS A 34 17.26 5.44 -0.32
CA HIS A 34 18.07 4.98 0.80
C HIS A 34 17.38 3.84 1.58
N SER A 35 18.17 2.89 2.06
CA SER A 35 17.71 1.68 2.76
C SER A 35 17.71 1.81 4.28
N LYS A 36 17.38 3.00 4.81
CA LYS A 36 17.47 3.30 6.24
C LYS A 36 16.17 3.84 6.80
N ILE A 37 15.85 3.45 8.02
CA ILE A 37 14.72 3.99 8.79
C ILE A 37 15.20 4.40 10.19
N THR A 38 14.69 5.53 10.70
CA THR A 38 14.96 5.94 12.09
C THR A 38 13.99 5.25 13.03
N ALA A 39 14.41 4.99 14.27
CA ALA A 39 13.50 4.47 15.29
C ALA A 39 12.27 5.40 15.48
N GLY A 40 12.48 6.72 15.43
CA GLY A 40 11.38 7.69 15.50
C GLY A 40 10.38 7.56 14.35
N MET A 41 10.86 7.37 13.11
CA MET A 41 9.98 7.17 11.96
C MET A 41 9.22 5.85 12.07
N PHE A 42 9.90 4.76 12.46
CA PHE A 42 9.26 3.46 12.65
C PHE A 42 8.08 3.53 13.63
N PHE A 43 8.30 4.07 14.84
CA PHE A 43 7.23 4.20 15.83
C PHE A 43 6.12 5.13 15.36
N SER A 44 6.45 6.23 14.68
CA SER A 44 5.45 7.16 14.16
C SER A 44 4.53 6.51 13.11
N VAL A 45 5.10 5.73 12.17
CA VAL A 45 4.32 5.00 11.16
C VAL A 45 3.46 3.91 11.82
N PHE A 46 4.04 3.17 12.77
CA PHE A 46 3.32 2.12 13.49
C PHE A 46 2.12 2.66 14.28
N GLU A 47 2.32 3.74 15.04
CA GLU A 47 1.26 4.41 15.80
C GLU A 47 0.20 5.01 14.88
N ALA A 48 0.61 5.63 13.76
CA ALA A 48 -0.31 6.17 12.77
C ALA A 48 -1.19 5.08 12.12
N GLY A 49 -0.63 3.90 11.85
CA GLY A 49 -1.38 2.75 11.33
C GLY A 49 -2.47 2.27 12.29
N ASN A 50 -2.13 2.10 13.57
CA ASN A 50 -3.11 1.74 14.60
C ASN A 50 -4.19 2.82 14.77
N TRP A 51 -3.77 4.09 14.82
CA TRP A 51 -4.69 5.21 14.90
C TRP A 51 -5.67 5.23 13.72
N ALA A 52 -5.18 5.00 12.49
CA ALA A 52 -6.02 4.95 11.30
C ALA A 52 -7.07 3.83 11.36
N LEU A 53 -6.72 2.65 11.87
CA LEU A 53 -7.68 1.55 12.05
C LEU A 53 -8.76 1.87 13.08
N ASP A 54 -8.37 2.48 14.21
CA ASP A 54 -9.27 2.86 15.30
C ASP A 54 -10.23 4.00 14.90
N HIS A 55 -9.78 4.89 14.01
CA HIS A 55 -10.52 6.09 13.59
C HIS A 55 -11.04 5.99 12.16
N ALA A 56 -11.07 4.80 11.56
CA ALA A 56 -11.54 4.63 10.19
C ALA A 56 -12.98 5.13 9.97
N ASN A 57 -13.86 4.99 10.98
CA ASN A 57 -15.23 5.51 10.95
C ASN A 57 -15.31 7.05 10.95
N ASP A 58 -14.24 7.75 11.31
CA ASP A 58 -14.19 9.21 11.28
C ASP A 58 -14.00 9.75 9.86
N LEU A 59 -13.65 8.87 8.90
CA LEU A 59 -13.43 9.24 7.50
C LEU A 59 -14.69 9.85 6.87
N GLN A 60 -14.55 11.07 6.32
CA GLN A 60 -15.67 11.82 5.71
C GLN A 60 -15.54 11.97 4.19
N ILE A 61 -14.44 11.53 3.61
CA ILE A 61 -14.16 11.66 2.18
C ILE A 61 -14.18 10.28 1.55
N LYS A 62 -14.78 10.16 0.36
CA LYS A 62 -14.72 8.92 -0.42
C LYS A 62 -13.25 8.56 -0.67
N THR A 63 -12.87 7.34 -0.35
CA THR A 63 -11.47 6.89 -0.43
C THR A 63 -11.38 5.58 -1.19
N LEU A 64 -10.41 5.51 -2.10
CA LEU A 64 -9.98 4.26 -2.70
C LEU A 64 -8.75 3.75 -1.95
N VAL A 65 -8.83 2.52 -1.46
CA VAL A 65 -7.70 1.79 -0.89
C VAL A 65 -7.32 0.69 -1.87
N MET A 66 -6.06 0.64 -2.28
CA MET A 66 -5.53 -0.37 -3.19
C MET A 66 -4.45 -1.20 -2.50
N HIS A 67 -4.35 -2.48 -2.84
CA HIS A 67 -3.33 -3.35 -2.28
C HIS A 67 -2.98 -4.49 -3.24
N GLY A 68 -1.72 -4.86 -3.37
CA GLY A 68 -1.30 -6.06 -4.10
C GLY A 68 -1.48 -7.32 -3.24
N SER A 69 -2.07 -8.38 -3.75
CA SER A 69 -2.35 -9.58 -2.93
C SER A 69 -1.08 -10.34 -2.50
N GLU A 70 0.07 -10.05 -3.10
CA GLU A 70 1.37 -10.63 -2.78
C GLU A 70 2.32 -9.59 -2.13
N ASP A 71 1.80 -8.48 -1.61
CA ASP A 71 2.57 -7.53 -0.81
C ASP A 71 3.06 -8.22 0.49
N LYS A 72 4.38 -8.18 0.72
CA LYS A 72 5.03 -8.69 1.93
C LYS A 72 5.51 -7.58 2.87
N LEU A 73 5.46 -6.33 2.43
CA LEU A 73 5.94 -5.16 3.16
C LEU A 73 4.81 -4.57 4.02
N THR A 74 3.58 -4.56 3.52
CA THR A 74 2.42 -4.05 4.25
C THR A 74 1.27 -5.05 4.32
N SER A 75 0.36 -4.89 5.28
CA SER A 75 -0.73 -5.85 5.51
C SER A 75 -1.96 -5.54 4.66
N ALA A 76 -2.28 -6.46 3.75
CA ALA A 76 -3.51 -6.45 2.99
C ALA A 76 -4.74 -6.58 3.90
N GLU A 77 -4.63 -7.38 4.96
CA GLU A 77 -5.67 -7.56 5.98
C GLU A 77 -5.93 -6.26 6.73
N GLY A 78 -4.88 -5.52 7.09
CA GLY A 78 -4.99 -4.20 7.70
C GLY A 78 -5.73 -3.21 6.79
N SER A 79 -5.42 -3.23 5.49
CA SER A 79 -6.13 -2.41 4.50
C SER A 79 -7.62 -2.78 4.40
N ALA A 80 -7.94 -4.07 4.36
CA ALA A 80 -9.31 -4.56 4.34
C ALA A 80 -10.07 -4.22 5.63
N ALA A 81 -9.41 -4.32 6.79
CA ALA A 81 -9.96 -3.95 8.09
C ALA A 81 -10.26 -2.45 8.16
N PHE A 82 -9.36 -1.59 7.68
CA PHE A 82 -9.60 -0.15 7.58
C PHE A 82 -10.85 0.13 6.74
N VAL A 83 -10.96 -0.46 5.54
CA VAL A 83 -12.12 -0.23 4.66
C VAL A 83 -13.42 -0.70 5.31
N LYS A 84 -13.40 -1.88 5.94
CA LYS A 84 -14.56 -2.39 6.70
C LYS A 84 -14.96 -1.44 7.82
N ASN A 85 -13.98 -0.94 8.58
CA ASN A 85 -14.20 -0.01 9.68
C ASN A 85 -14.56 1.40 9.21
N ALA A 86 -14.44 1.75 7.93
CA ALA A 86 -14.81 3.07 7.40
C ALA A 86 -16.29 3.18 6.98
N GLY A 87 -17.12 2.18 7.29
CA GLY A 87 -18.59 2.29 7.14
C GLY A 87 -19.10 2.48 5.71
N GLY A 88 -18.32 2.05 4.69
CA GLY A 88 -18.71 2.09 3.28
C GLY A 88 -18.33 3.37 2.51
N ILE A 89 -17.67 4.34 3.17
CA ILE A 89 -17.11 5.51 2.49
C ILE A 89 -15.79 5.19 1.77
N ALA A 90 -15.07 4.18 2.28
CA ALA A 90 -13.89 3.64 1.66
C ALA A 90 -14.25 2.43 0.78
N ALA A 91 -13.52 2.29 -0.31
CA ALA A 91 -13.68 1.24 -1.30
C ALA A 91 -12.35 0.51 -1.45
N PHE A 92 -12.37 -0.82 -1.59
CA PHE A 92 -11.15 -1.64 -1.62
C PHE A 92 -10.95 -2.29 -3.00
N GLN A 93 -9.78 -2.06 -3.61
CA GLN A 93 -9.33 -2.75 -4.82
C GLN A 93 -8.08 -3.57 -4.51
N SER A 94 -8.23 -4.89 -4.43
CA SER A 94 -7.09 -5.80 -4.34
C SER A 94 -6.65 -6.24 -5.73
N TRP A 95 -5.35 -6.27 -5.98
CA TRP A 95 -4.76 -6.68 -7.25
C TRP A 95 -4.09 -8.04 -7.10
N LYS A 96 -4.70 -9.07 -7.70
CA LYS A 96 -4.20 -10.43 -7.60
C LYS A 96 -2.83 -10.58 -8.25
N GLY A 97 -1.87 -11.14 -7.52
CA GLY A 97 -0.51 -11.41 -7.99
C GLY A 97 0.43 -10.19 -7.98
N MET A 98 -0.09 -8.99 -7.68
CA MET A 98 0.74 -7.79 -7.55
C MET A 98 1.39 -7.72 -6.16
N ARG A 99 2.59 -7.14 -6.09
CA ARG A 99 3.37 -6.91 -4.87
C ARG A 99 3.15 -5.50 -4.31
N HIS A 100 4.15 -4.95 -3.61
CA HIS A 100 4.05 -3.72 -2.83
C HIS A 100 3.78 -2.45 -3.65
N GLU A 101 4.28 -2.39 -4.90
CA GLU A 101 4.14 -1.24 -5.79
C GLU A 101 3.22 -1.55 -6.99
N PRO A 102 1.89 -1.70 -6.81
CA PRO A 102 0.96 -1.97 -7.92
C PRO A 102 1.10 -1.01 -9.12
N HIS A 103 1.51 0.24 -8.88
CA HIS A 103 1.74 1.22 -9.94
C HIS A 103 2.91 0.89 -10.87
N ASN A 104 3.85 0.06 -10.41
CA ASN A 104 5.04 -0.37 -11.12
C ASN A 104 4.95 -1.85 -11.54
N GLU A 105 3.79 -2.48 -11.43
CA GLU A 105 3.56 -3.84 -11.93
C GLU A 105 3.41 -3.85 -13.46
N PRO A 106 3.89 -4.90 -14.14
CA PRO A 106 3.76 -5.01 -15.59
C PRO A 106 2.30 -5.33 -15.98
N GLY A 107 1.79 -4.66 -17.01
CA GLY A 107 0.46 -4.93 -17.57
C GLY A 107 -0.53 -3.78 -17.40
N ASP A 108 -1.75 -4.10 -16.95
CA ASP A 108 -2.87 -3.16 -16.84
C ASP A 108 -2.48 -1.90 -16.07
N SER A 109 -2.90 -0.74 -16.59
CA SER A 109 -2.53 0.54 -15.98
C SER A 109 -3.35 0.80 -14.72
N VAL A 110 -2.79 0.45 -13.55
CA VAL A 110 -3.32 0.87 -12.25
C VAL A 110 -3.52 2.39 -12.21
N ALA A 111 -2.65 3.16 -12.87
CA ALA A 111 -2.83 4.61 -13.02
C ALA A 111 -4.10 4.99 -13.79
N ALA A 112 -4.45 4.28 -14.86
CA ALA A 112 -5.71 4.49 -15.57
C ALA A 112 -6.92 4.11 -14.72
N PHE A 113 -6.83 3.03 -13.92
CA PHE A 113 -7.88 2.68 -12.96
C PHE A 113 -8.09 3.78 -11.91
N VAL A 114 -7.01 4.33 -11.34
CA VAL A 114 -7.09 5.45 -10.39
C VAL A 114 -7.72 6.68 -11.05
N ALA A 115 -7.28 7.04 -12.26
CA ALA A 115 -7.86 8.17 -12.99
C ALA A 115 -9.35 7.96 -13.28
N GLY A 116 -9.73 6.74 -13.69
CA GLY A 116 -11.12 6.34 -13.88
C GLY A 116 -11.94 6.42 -12.61
N TRP A 117 -11.40 5.98 -11.47
CA TRP A 117 -12.08 6.07 -10.18
C TRP A 117 -12.30 7.53 -9.75
N ILE A 118 -11.30 8.40 -9.91
CA ILE A 118 -11.43 9.84 -9.63
C ILE A 118 -12.51 10.48 -10.50
N GLN A 119 -12.63 10.04 -11.76
CA GLN A 119 -13.65 10.51 -12.71
C GLN A 119 -15.03 9.86 -12.49
N GLY A 120 -15.15 8.85 -11.61
CA GLY A 120 -16.37 8.10 -11.39
C GLY A 120 -16.71 7.09 -12.50
N ILE A 121 -15.73 6.69 -13.30
CA ILE A 121 -15.84 5.74 -14.42
C ILE A 121 -15.48 4.31 -13.98
N SER A 122 -14.50 4.16 -13.10
CA SER A 122 -14.04 2.86 -12.59
C SER A 122 -14.50 2.63 -11.16
N HIS A 123 -14.85 1.39 -10.86
CA HIS A 123 -15.28 0.94 -9.55
C HIS A 123 -14.40 -0.22 -9.05
N PRO A 124 -14.21 -0.37 -7.73
CA PRO A 124 -13.50 -1.51 -7.17
C PRO A 124 -14.28 -2.80 -7.48
N THR A 125 -13.76 -3.54 -8.46
CA THR A 125 -14.21 -4.79 -9.13
C THR A 125 -13.80 -4.78 -10.61
N ASP A 126 -13.57 -3.61 -11.19
CA ASP A 126 -13.27 -3.45 -12.61
C ASP A 126 -11.79 -3.75 -12.95
N GLY A 127 -10.92 -3.82 -11.93
CA GLY A 127 -9.47 -4.04 -12.06
C GLY A 127 -9.01 -5.52 -12.01
N GLY A 128 -9.91 -6.49 -12.02
CA GLY A 128 -9.54 -7.91 -11.96
C GLY A 128 -9.89 -8.60 -10.64
N THR A 129 -9.79 -9.94 -10.63
CA THR A 129 -10.47 -10.85 -9.69
C THR A 129 -10.20 -10.51 -8.23
N THR A 130 -11.19 -9.89 -7.57
CA THR A 130 -11.22 -9.73 -6.13
C THR A 130 -11.48 -11.11 -5.50
N GLU A 131 -10.47 -11.74 -4.92
CA GLU A 131 -10.75 -12.80 -3.95
C GLU A 131 -11.27 -12.15 -2.66
N PRO A 132 -12.24 -12.76 -1.97
CA PRO A 132 -12.62 -12.29 -0.66
C PRO A 132 -11.39 -12.37 0.24
N VAL A 133 -11.08 -11.27 0.93
CA VAL A 133 -10.08 -11.28 2.00
C VAL A 133 -10.59 -12.26 3.05
N THR A 134 -10.00 -13.45 3.09
CA THR A 134 -10.35 -14.47 4.07
C THR A 134 -9.90 -13.99 5.44
N ALA A 135 -10.86 -13.93 6.37
CA ALA A 135 -10.65 -13.59 7.78
C ALA A 135 -9.92 -14.70 8.55
#